data_AF-A0A069ABE0-F1
#
_entry.id   AF-A0A069ABE0-F1
#
_cell.length_a   1.000
_cell.length_b   1.000
_cell.length_c   1.000
_cell.angle_alpha   90.00
_cell.angle_beta   90.00
_cell.angle_gamma   90.00
#
_symmetry.space_group_name_H-M   'P 1'
#
loop_
_entity.id
_entity.type
_entity.pdbx_description
1 polymer ?
#
loop_
_entity_poly.entity_id
_entity_poly.type
_entity_poly.pdbx_seq_one_letter_code
_entity_poly.pdbx_strand_id
1 'polypeptide(L)'
;MMNNELNTIILETLNNADITSNDIPSIDLYMDQIISLIDNKLSANKRFESDKILTKTMINNYSKEGLIKPVKGKKYTKEQILQMIIIYSMKNTLTIQEIKRILHGVYEKDNFSEKDLVSCYEKFMLIKENQRKNIPDFIESNFENISINPENKDDLLITLLSLTSMADQLKNISEKLVDRYFPDITKK
;
A
#
# COMPACT_ATOMS: atom_id res chain seq x y z
N MET A 1 10.12 3.45 -29.12
CA MET A 1 11.07 2.76 -28.21
C MET A 1 11.29 3.67 -27.02
N MET A 2 11.09 3.15 -25.81
CA MET A 2 11.24 3.93 -24.58
C MET A 2 12.72 4.31 -24.35
N ASN A 3 12.99 5.53 -23.93
CA ASN A 3 14.35 6.00 -23.65
C ASN A 3 14.97 5.23 -22.46
N ASN A 4 16.27 4.89 -22.54
CA ASN A 4 17.02 4.16 -21.51
C ASN A 4 16.96 4.81 -20.11
N GLU A 5 16.88 6.14 -20.04
CA GLU A 5 16.76 6.88 -18.77
C GLU A 5 15.39 6.62 -18.10
N LEU A 6 14.31 6.69 -18.87
CA LEU A 6 12.96 6.40 -18.37
C LEU A 6 12.84 4.95 -17.89
N ASN A 7 13.41 4.00 -18.64
CA ASN A 7 13.49 2.59 -18.22
C ASN A 7 14.26 2.42 -16.91
N THR A 8 15.38 3.14 -16.74
CA THR A 8 16.16 3.10 -15.51
C THR A 8 15.34 3.62 -14.32
N ILE A 9 14.68 4.77 -14.47
CA ILE A 9 13.82 5.35 -13.43
C ILE A 9 12.70 4.37 -13.03
N ILE A 10 12.06 3.71 -13.99
CA ILE A 10 11.01 2.72 -13.74
C ILE A 10 11.56 1.56 -12.91
N LEU A 11 12.67 0.96 -13.33
CA LEU A 11 13.26 -0.20 -12.64
C LEU A 11 13.74 0.15 -11.22
N GLU A 12 14.37 1.31 -11.03
CA GLU A 12 14.78 1.80 -9.72
C GLU A 12 13.57 2.02 -8.79
N THR A 13 12.49 2.62 -9.31
CA THR A 13 11.27 2.89 -8.54
C THR A 13 10.56 1.61 -8.10
N LEU A 14 10.60 0.56 -8.94
CA LEU A 14 9.96 -0.72 -8.65
C LEU A 14 10.73 -1.60 -7.66
N ASN A 15 12.03 -1.33 -7.44
CA ASN A 15 12.87 -2.05 -6.48
C ASN A 15 12.68 -1.58 -5.02
N ASN A 16 11.45 -1.20 -4.66
CA ASN A 16 11.11 -0.76 -3.32
C ASN A 16 10.97 -1.94 -2.33
N ALA A 17 11.34 -1.69 -1.07
CA ALA A 17 11.34 -2.68 -0.01
C ALA A 17 9.92 -3.06 0.44
N ASP A 18 9.78 -4.26 0.99
CA ASP A 18 8.53 -4.77 1.58
C ASP A 18 8.75 -5.31 2.98
N ILE A 19 7.65 -5.45 3.72
CA ILE A 19 7.59 -6.22 4.96
C ILE A 19 6.77 -7.47 4.68
N THR A 20 7.39 -8.64 4.78
CA THR A 20 6.69 -9.93 4.68
C THR A 20 6.10 -10.31 6.05
N SER A 21 5.18 -11.28 6.06
CA SER A 21 4.63 -11.84 7.30
C SER A 21 5.73 -12.42 8.22
N ASN A 22 6.85 -12.87 7.65
CA ASN A 22 7.99 -13.45 8.37
C ASN A 22 8.91 -12.40 9.00
N ASP A 23 8.87 -11.15 8.52
CA ASP A 23 9.62 -10.04 9.12
C ASP A 23 9.00 -9.58 10.45
N ILE A 24 7.75 -9.94 10.71
CA ILE A 24 7.05 -9.60 11.95
C ILE A 24 7.34 -10.68 13.01
N PRO A 25 8.00 -10.31 14.14
CA PRO A 25 8.30 -11.26 15.21
C PRO A 25 7.05 -11.90 15.81
N SER A 26 7.19 -13.13 16.32
CA SER A 26 6.11 -13.84 17.02
C SER A 26 5.84 -13.29 18.44
N ILE A 27 6.72 -12.42 18.96
CA ILE A 27 6.52 -11.77 20.25
C ILE A 27 5.77 -10.44 20.09
N ASP A 28 4.93 -10.10 21.05
CA ASP A 28 4.25 -8.80 21.04
C ASP A 28 5.25 -7.65 21.23
N LEU A 29 5.11 -6.60 20.43
CA LEU A 29 6.03 -5.47 20.37
C LEU A 29 5.45 -4.22 21.02
N TYR A 30 6.30 -3.42 21.67
CA TYR A 30 5.95 -2.06 22.07
C TYR A 30 5.89 -1.13 20.85
N MET A 31 5.11 -0.06 20.95
CA MET A 31 4.92 0.92 19.87
C MET A 31 6.23 1.42 19.23
N ASP A 32 7.23 1.75 20.04
CA ASP A 32 8.54 2.22 19.54
C ASP A 32 9.29 1.14 18.73
N GLN A 33 9.11 -0.13 19.10
CA GLN A 33 9.71 -1.25 18.37
C GLN A 33 9.03 -1.47 17.02
N ILE A 34 7.72 -1.26 16.95
CA ILE A 34 6.96 -1.35 15.68
C ILE A 34 7.39 -0.23 14.73
N ILE A 35 7.49 1.00 15.23
CA ILE A 35 7.94 2.15 14.44
C ILE A 35 9.36 1.88 13.92
N SER A 36 10.27 1.42 14.78
CA SER A 36 11.63 1.07 14.39
C SER A 36 11.68 -0.06 13.36
N LEU A 37 10.93 -1.14 13.56
CA LEU A 37 10.82 -2.26 12.61
C LEU A 37 10.38 -1.78 11.23
N ILE A 38 9.30 -0.99 11.17
CA ILE A 38 8.71 -0.52 9.92
C ILE A 38 9.62 0.52 9.24
N ASP A 39 10.21 1.45 10.00
CA ASP A 39 11.12 2.46 9.45
C ASP A 39 12.39 1.81 8.90
N ASN A 40 12.99 0.86 9.62
CA ASN A 40 14.18 0.13 9.15
C ASN A 40 13.92 -0.66 7.86
N LYS A 41 12.74 -1.24 7.71
CA LYS A 41 12.39 -2.06 6.54
C LYS A 41 11.97 -1.23 5.34
N LEU A 42 11.31 -0.09 5.54
CA LEU A 42 10.69 0.70 4.47
C LEU A 42 11.36 2.07 4.27
N SER A 43 12.47 2.38 4.93
CA SER A 43 13.19 3.66 4.81
C SER A 43 13.58 3.98 3.37
N ALA A 44 14.01 2.97 2.60
CA ALA A 44 14.34 3.08 1.19
C ALA A 44 13.14 3.47 0.31
N ASN A 45 11.91 3.33 0.80
CA ASN A 45 10.69 3.69 0.06
C ASN A 45 10.28 5.16 0.26
N LYS A 46 10.96 5.90 1.13
CA LYS A 46 10.66 7.30 1.37
C LYS A 46 11.03 8.12 0.14
N ARG A 47 10.13 9.02 -0.26
CA ARG A 47 10.43 9.99 -1.33
C ARG A 47 11.42 11.04 -0.81
N PHE A 48 11.24 11.48 0.43
CA PHE A 48 12.14 12.39 1.12
C PHE A 48 12.55 11.81 2.47
N GLU A 49 13.80 12.03 2.91
CA GLU A 49 14.31 11.49 4.19
C GLU A 49 13.47 11.91 5.41
N SER A 50 12.85 13.10 5.34
CA SER A 50 11.98 13.64 6.38
C SER A 50 10.62 12.94 6.48
N ASP A 51 10.22 12.18 5.45
CA ASP A 51 8.93 11.50 5.42
C ASP A 51 8.83 10.46 6.54
N LYS A 52 7.68 10.45 7.20
CA LYS A 52 7.38 9.48 8.26
C LYS A 52 6.48 8.38 7.71
N ILE A 53 6.96 7.14 7.78
CA ILE A 53 6.22 5.95 7.35
C ILE A 53 5.07 5.65 8.32
N LEU A 54 5.41 5.62 9.62
CA LEU A 54 4.50 5.37 10.72
C LEU A 54 4.92 6.21 11.94
N THR A 55 3.95 6.78 12.65
CA THR A 55 4.20 7.59 13.85
C THR A 55 3.37 7.09 15.04
N LYS A 56 3.76 7.47 16.26
CA LYS A 56 2.99 7.18 17.48
C LYS A 56 1.54 7.66 17.36
N THR A 57 1.36 8.87 16.83
CA THR A 57 0.03 9.48 16.62
C THR A 57 -0.80 8.65 15.64
N MET A 58 -0.22 8.19 14.53
CA MET A 58 -0.93 7.31 13.58
C MET A 58 -1.37 6.00 14.25
N ILE A 59 -0.48 5.33 14.97
CA ILE A 59 -0.80 4.06 15.68
C ILE A 59 -1.93 4.28 16.69
N ASN A 60 -1.85 5.35 17.48
CA ASN A 60 -2.89 5.71 18.45
C ASN A 60 -4.23 5.99 17.76
N ASN A 61 -4.21 6.70 16.63
CA ASN A 61 -5.42 6.95 15.85
C ASN A 61 -6.01 5.66 15.29
N TYR A 62 -5.20 4.73 14.77
CA TYR A 62 -5.70 3.45 14.29
C TYR A 62 -6.35 2.62 15.39
N SER A 63 -5.78 2.63 16.60
CA SER A 63 -6.38 1.98 17.77
C SER A 63 -7.69 2.65 18.19
N LYS A 64 -7.68 3.98 18.33
CA LYS A 64 -8.84 4.78 18.76
C LYS A 64 -10.02 4.68 17.79
N GLU A 65 -9.73 4.73 16.49
CA GLU A 65 -10.74 4.64 15.43
C GLU A 65 -11.16 3.19 15.14
N GLY A 66 -10.55 2.20 15.81
CA GLY A 66 -10.89 0.78 15.66
C GLY A 66 -10.48 0.17 14.32
N LEU A 67 -9.46 0.70 13.66
CA LEU A 67 -8.89 0.11 12.44
C LEU A 67 -8.07 -1.15 12.74
N ILE A 68 -7.49 -1.20 13.93
CA ILE A 68 -6.78 -2.39 14.42
C ILE A 68 -7.57 -3.03 15.55
N LYS A 69 -7.34 -4.33 15.79
CA LYS A 69 -7.97 -5.00 16.94
C LYS A 69 -7.57 -4.32 18.26
N PRO A 70 -8.42 -4.38 19.31
CA PRO A 70 -8.13 -3.74 20.58
C PRO A 70 -6.77 -4.14 21.16
N VAL A 71 -5.96 -3.14 21.50
CA VAL A 71 -4.62 -3.34 22.10
C VAL A 71 -4.78 -3.67 23.58
N LYS A 72 -4.24 -4.80 24.02
CA LYS A 72 -4.23 -5.17 25.45
C LYS A 72 -2.92 -4.70 26.09
N GLY A 73 -3.00 -3.73 26.98
CA GLY A 73 -1.82 -3.14 27.62
C GLY A 73 -1.04 -2.22 26.68
N LYS A 74 0.29 -2.38 26.63
CA LYS A 74 1.20 -1.51 25.83
C LYS A 74 1.87 -2.22 24.66
N LYS A 75 1.51 -3.48 24.39
CA LYS A 75 2.12 -4.30 23.35
C LYS A 75 1.13 -4.67 22.26
N TYR A 76 1.65 -4.85 21.06
CA TYR A 76 0.88 -5.13 19.85
C TYR A 76 1.28 -6.49 19.30
N THR A 77 0.26 -7.25 18.93
CA THR A 77 0.35 -8.58 18.35
C THR A 77 0.77 -8.52 16.88
N LYS A 78 1.20 -9.67 16.34
CA LYS A 78 1.48 -9.83 14.91
C LYS A 78 0.29 -9.44 14.03
N GLU A 79 -0.93 -9.83 14.42
CA GLU A 79 -2.17 -9.44 13.74
C GLU A 79 -2.31 -7.92 13.63
N GLN A 80 -2.10 -7.19 14.73
CA GLN A 80 -2.22 -5.71 14.75
C GLN A 80 -1.14 -5.03 13.92
N ILE A 81 0.09 -5.54 13.94
CA ILE A 81 1.19 -5.02 13.11
C ILE A 81 0.86 -5.25 11.63
N LEU A 82 0.32 -6.42 11.28
CA LEU A 82 -0.10 -6.73 9.91
C LEU A 82 -1.24 -5.82 9.44
N GLN A 83 -2.22 -5.53 10.30
CA GLN A 83 -3.27 -4.54 10.02
C GLN A 83 -2.65 -3.15 9.74
N MET A 84 -1.64 -2.71 10.48
CA MET A 84 -0.95 -1.43 10.21
C MET A 84 -0.24 -1.42 8.85
N ILE A 85 0.35 -2.53 8.44
CA ILE A 85 1.02 -2.67 7.14
C ILE A 85 0.00 -2.65 6.00
N ILE A 86 -1.16 -3.30 6.17
CA ILE A 86 -2.27 -3.24 5.21
C ILE A 86 -2.81 -1.81 5.09
N ILE A 87 -3.03 -1.11 6.21
CA ILE A 87 -3.41 0.31 6.20
C ILE A 87 -2.37 1.14 5.47
N TYR A 88 -1.08 0.94 5.74
CA TYR A 88 0.01 1.63 5.04
C TYR A 88 -0.03 1.40 3.52
N SER A 89 -0.39 0.19 3.08
CA SER A 89 -0.46 -0.18 1.66
C SER A 89 -1.65 0.47 0.94
N MET A 90 -2.72 0.81 1.65
CA MET A 90 -3.97 1.33 1.07
C MET A 90 -4.14 2.84 1.23
N LYS A 91 -3.53 3.47 2.26
CA LYS A 91 -3.82 4.85 2.69
C LYS A 91 -3.54 5.95 1.67
N ASN A 92 -2.72 5.70 0.65
CA ASN A 92 -2.45 6.67 -0.42
C ASN A 92 -3.56 6.67 -1.49
N THR A 93 -4.36 5.60 -1.54
CA THR A 93 -5.42 5.41 -2.53
C THR A 93 -6.80 5.58 -1.91
N LEU A 94 -6.99 5.03 -0.71
CA LEU A 94 -8.26 4.98 0.01
C LEU A 94 -8.17 5.77 1.33
N THR A 95 -9.29 6.36 1.73
CA THR A 95 -9.44 7.06 3.00
C THR A 95 -9.39 6.09 4.19
N ILE A 96 -9.04 6.62 5.37
CA ILE A 96 -9.03 5.84 6.62
C ILE A 96 -10.39 5.22 6.94
N GLN A 97 -11.50 5.90 6.61
CA GLN A 97 -12.84 5.37 6.85
C GLN A 97 -13.20 4.24 5.87
N GLU A 98 -12.77 4.32 4.61
CA GLU A 98 -12.89 3.21 3.65
C GLU A 98 -12.09 1.99 4.10
N ILE A 99 -10.83 2.19 4.50
CA ILE A 99 -9.99 1.10 4.99
C ILE A 99 -10.60 0.45 6.23
N LYS A 100 -11.17 1.24 7.15
CA LYS A 100 -11.91 0.74 8.31
C LYS A 100 -13.08 -0.14 7.89
N ARG A 101 -13.93 0.31 6.95
CA ARG A 101 -15.06 -0.48 6.42
C ARG A 101 -14.60 -1.80 5.81
N ILE A 102 -13.51 -1.78 5.03
CA ILE A 102 -12.95 -2.97 4.40
C ILE A 102 -12.47 -3.96 5.46
N LEU A 103 -11.65 -3.52 6.42
CA LEU A 103 -11.14 -4.39 7.48
C LEU A 103 -12.31 -4.97 8.30
N HIS A 104 -13.26 -4.14 8.72
CA HIS A 104 -14.44 -4.60 9.48
C HIS A 104 -15.25 -5.62 8.68
N GLY A 105 -15.58 -5.35 7.42
CA GLY A 105 -16.35 -6.28 6.59
C GLY A 105 -15.64 -7.62 6.34
N VAL A 106 -14.31 -7.63 6.28
CA VAL A 106 -13.54 -8.89 6.19
C VAL A 106 -13.61 -9.68 7.51
N TYR A 107 -13.53 -8.99 8.66
CA TYR A 107 -13.64 -9.61 9.98
C TYR A 107 -15.06 -10.02 10.38
N GLU A 108 -16.10 -9.47 9.73
CA GLU A 108 -17.50 -9.90 9.91
C GLU A 108 -17.79 -11.28 9.31
N LYS A 109 -16.94 -11.77 8.40
CA LYS A 109 -17.07 -13.13 7.87
C LYS A 109 -16.84 -14.16 8.98
N ASP A 110 -17.77 -15.11 9.12
CA ASP A 110 -17.68 -16.21 10.09
C ASP A 110 -16.28 -16.85 10.06
N ASN A 111 -15.64 -16.88 11.22
CA ASN A 111 -14.32 -17.48 11.47
C ASN A 111 -13.11 -16.80 10.80
N PHE A 112 -13.18 -15.53 10.36
CA PHE A 112 -11.97 -14.84 9.90
C PHE A 112 -10.97 -14.62 11.05
N SER A 113 -9.80 -15.25 10.92
CA SER A 113 -8.76 -15.29 11.95
C SER A 113 -7.48 -14.55 11.54
N GLU A 114 -6.54 -14.43 12.48
CA GLU A 114 -5.18 -13.93 12.16
C GLU A 114 -4.54 -14.73 11.01
N LYS A 115 -4.75 -16.06 10.98
CA LYS A 115 -4.20 -16.92 9.92
C LYS A 115 -4.77 -16.57 8.54
N ASP A 116 -6.04 -16.19 8.47
CA ASP A 116 -6.69 -15.78 7.22
C ASP A 116 -6.15 -14.42 6.76
N LEU A 117 -5.93 -13.48 7.70
CA LEU A 117 -5.29 -12.20 7.40
C LEU A 117 -3.88 -12.39 6.83
N VAL A 118 -3.07 -13.23 7.48
CA VAL A 118 -1.72 -13.58 7.02
C VAL A 118 -1.78 -14.19 5.61
N SER A 119 -2.68 -15.15 5.38
CA SER A 119 -2.84 -15.78 4.06
C SER A 119 -3.27 -14.78 2.97
N CYS A 120 -4.17 -13.84 3.28
CA CYS A 120 -4.56 -12.78 2.35
C CYS A 120 -3.37 -11.87 2.01
N TYR A 121 -2.60 -11.48 3.02
CA TYR A 121 -1.44 -10.62 2.81
C TYR A 121 -0.34 -11.34 2.01
N GLU A 122 -0.04 -12.60 2.28
CA GLU A 122 0.93 -13.39 1.52
C GLU A 122 0.52 -13.55 0.05
N LYS A 123 -0.78 -13.80 -0.22
CA LYS A 123 -1.29 -13.80 -1.60
C LYS A 123 -1.14 -12.45 -2.28
N PHE A 124 -1.44 -11.35 -1.57
CA PHE A 124 -1.21 -10.00 -2.07
C PHE A 124 0.27 -9.77 -2.41
N MET A 125 1.21 -10.23 -1.58
CA MET A 125 2.64 -10.10 -1.83
C MET A 125 3.08 -10.82 -3.12
N LEU A 126 2.55 -12.02 -3.38
CA LEU A 126 2.83 -12.74 -4.63
C LEU A 126 2.29 -11.97 -5.86
N ILE A 127 1.08 -11.43 -5.76
CA ILE A 127 0.49 -10.60 -6.83
C ILE A 127 1.32 -9.33 -7.04
N LYS A 128 1.74 -8.67 -5.96
CA LYS A 128 2.55 -7.45 -6.01
C LYS A 128 3.91 -7.71 -6.68
N GLU A 129 4.56 -8.83 -6.38
CA GLU A 129 5.81 -9.20 -7.03
C GLU A 129 5.62 -9.46 -8.53
N ASN A 130 4.54 -10.12 -8.92
CA ASN A 130 4.19 -10.31 -10.32
C ASN A 130 3.90 -8.98 -11.03
N GLN A 131 3.18 -8.07 -10.38
CA GLN A 131 2.94 -6.71 -10.88
C GLN A 131 4.25 -5.96 -11.12
N ARG A 132 5.20 -5.98 -10.18
CA ARG A 132 6.52 -5.34 -10.37
C ARG A 132 7.25 -5.84 -11.61
N LYS A 133 7.17 -7.14 -11.90
CA LYS A 133 7.82 -7.73 -13.09
C LYS A 133 7.15 -7.28 -14.39
N ASN A 134 5.85 -7.05 -14.38
CA ASN A 134 5.06 -6.75 -15.58
C ASN A 134 4.83 -5.25 -15.82
N ILE A 135 4.97 -4.39 -14.81
CA ILE A 135 4.78 -2.94 -14.96
C ILE A 135 5.69 -2.32 -16.03
N PRO A 136 7.00 -2.66 -16.15
CA PRO A 136 7.85 -2.09 -17.20
C PRO A 136 7.28 -2.32 -18.60
N ASP A 137 6.97 -3.58 -18.93
CA ASP A 137 6.40 -3.96 -20.23
C ASP A 137 5.02 -3.32 -20.44
N PHE A 138 4.21 -3.25 -19.38
CA PHE A 138 2.92 -2.58 -19.44
C PHE A 138 3.07 -1.08 -19.76
N ILE A 139 3.99 -0.37 -19.10
CA ILE A 139 4.26 1.04 -19.39
C ILE A 139 4.78 1.18 -20.83
N GLU A 140 5.75 0.36 -21.25
CA GLU A 140 6.31 0.43 -22.60
C GLU A 140 5.23 0.26 -23.68
N SER A 141 4.34 -0.72 -23.52
CA SER A 141 3.22 -0.96 -24.45
C SER A 141 2.25 0.22 -24.56
N ASN A 142 2.05 0.99 -23.49
CA ASN A 142 1.20 2.19 -23.51
C ASN A 142 1.81 3.35 -24.31
N PHE A 143 3.11 3.31 -24.60
CA PHE A 143 3.84 4.35 -25.31
C PHE A 143 4.50 3.87 -26.62
N GLU A 144 4.20 2.65 -27.10
CA GLU A 144 4.82 2.06 -28.30
C GLU A 144 4.81 2.98 -29.53
N ASN A 145 3.73 3.76 -29.71
CA ASN A 145 3.54 4.66 -30.85
C ASN A 145 3.96 6.12 -30.59
N ILE A 146 4.55 6.41 -29.43
CA ILE A 146 4.98 7.75 -29.03
C ILE A 146 6.48 7.70 -28.75
N SER A 147 7.26 8.54 -29.44
CA SER A 147 8.68 8.71 -29.11
C SER A 147 8.79 9.60 -27.88
N ILE A 148 9.09 9.03 -26.72
CA ILE A 148 9.32 9.81 -25.50
C ILE A 148 10.79 10.20 -25.41
N ASN A 149 11.07 11.50 -25.47
CA ASN A 149 12.36 12.05 -25.06
C ASN A 149 12.27 12.67 -23.65
N PRO A 150 12.91 12.08 -22.61
CA PRO A 150 12.93 12.63 -21.26
C PRO A 150 13.54 14.03 -21.16
N GLU A 151 14.39 14.45 -22.10
CA GLU A 151 14.93 15.82 -22.13
C GLU A 151 13.91 16.83 -22.69
N ASN A 152 12.87 16.35 -23.37
CA ASN A 152 11.78 17.16 -23.89
C ASN A 152 10.66 17.26 -22.85
N LYS A 153 10.38 18.49 -22.41
CA LYS A 153 9.35 18.76 -21.40
C LYS A 153 7.93 18.43 -21.88
N ASP A 154 7.67 18.52 -23.18
CA ASP A 154 6.35 18.20 -23.73
C ASP A 154 6.11 16.67 -23.70
N ASP A 155 7.13 15.88 -24.05
CA ASP A 155 7.07 14.41 -23.98
C ASP A 155 6.95 13.92 -22.52
N LEU A 156 7.67 14.56 -21.60
CA LEU A 156 7.53 14.31 -20.16
C LEU A 156 6.13 14.66 -19.66
N LEU A 157 5.55 15.79 -20.08
CA LEU A 157 4.20 16.18 -19.70
C LEU A 157 3.19 15.14 -20.17
N ILE A 158 3.29 14.67 -21.42
CA ILE A 158 2.43 13.60 -21.96
C ILE A 158 2.57 12.32 -21.14
N THR A 159 3.81 11.93 -20.82
CA THR A 159 4.11 10.74 -20.01
C THR A 159 3.46 10.85 -18.61
N LEU A 160 3.62 11.99 -17.94
CA LEU A 160 3.04 12.25 -16.62
C LEU A 160 1.50 12.28 -16.66
N LEU A 161 0.89 12.91 -17.67
CA LEU A 161 -0.56 12.91 -17.85
C LEU A 161 -1.10 11.48 -18.05
N SER A 162 -0.41 10.65 -18.83
CA SER A 162 -0.79 9.25 -19.04
C SER A 162 -0.68 8.43 -17.74
N LEU A 163 0.46 8.51 -17.04
CA LEU A 163 0.68 7.80 -15.77
C LEU A 163 -0.34 8.23 -14.69
N THR A 164 -0.60 9.52 -14.56
CA THR A 164 -1.58 10.04 -13.60
C THR A 164 -3.02 9.67 -13.96
N SER A 165 -3.36 9.65 -15.25
CA SER A 165 -4.66 9.15 -15.71
C SER A 165 -4.87 7.67 -15.37
N MET A 166 -3.84 6.81 -15.58
CA MET A 166 -3.93 5.40 -15.20
C MET A 166 -4.08 5.23 -13.69
N ALA A 167 -3.34 6.01 -12.90
CA ALA A 167 -3.47 6.00 -11.44
C ALA A 167 -4.89 6.42 -10.98
N ASP A 168 -5.47 7.45 -11.60
CA ASP A 168 -6.83 7.91 -11.31
C ASP A 168 -7.87 6.85 -11.66
N GLN A 169 -7.76 6.20 -12.82
CA GLN A 169 -8.66 5.11 -13.22
C GLN A 169 -8.63 3.94 -12.22
N LEU A 170 -7.43 3.49 -11.81
CA LEU A 170 -7.28 2.42 -10.82
C LEU A 170 -7.82 2.82 -9.44
N LYS A 171 -7.61 4.08 -9.04
CA LYS A 171 -8.19 4.64 -7.82
C LYS A 171 -9.72 4.63 -7.89
N ASN A 172 -10.31 5.16 -8.95
CA ASN A 172 -11.76 5.20 -9.14
C ASN A 172 -12.38 3.79 -9.16
N ILE A 173 -11.71 2.80 -9.77
CA ILE A 173 -12.13 1.40 -9.70
C ILE A 173 -12.10 0.89 -8.26
N SER A 174 -11.02 1.18 -7.53
CA SER A 174 -10.87 0.78 -6.12
C SER A 174 -11.97 1.37 -5.25
N GLU A 175 -12.23 2.67 -5.36
CA GLU A 175 -13.31 3.36 -4.64
C GLU A 175 -14.69 2.77 -4.97
N LYS A 176 -14.98 2.51 -6.26
CA LYS A 176 -16.24 1.86 -6.67
C LYS A 176 -16.40 0.44 -6.10
N LEU A 177 -15.31 -0.33 -6.00
CA LEU A 177 -15.34 -1.64 -5.35
C LEU A 177 -15.67 -1.50 -3.86
N VAL A 178 -15.08 -0.51 -3.19
CA VAL A 178 -15.37 -0.22 -1.78
C VAL A 178 -16.82 0.19 -1.58
N ASP A 179 -17.33 1.12 -2.38
CA ASP A 179 -18.73 1.56 -2.27
C ASP A 179 -19.72 0.44 -2.54
N ARG A 180 -19.39 -0.48 -3.46
CA ARG A 180 -20.26 -1.59 -3.83
C ARG A 180 -20.27 -2.72 -2.81
N TYR A 181 -19.11 -3.11 -2.29
CA TYR A 181 -18.94 -4.32 -1.46
C TYR A 181 -18.72 -4.03 0.02
N PHE A 182 -18.36 -2.80 0.38
CA PHE A 182 -18.17 -2.33 1.74
C PHE A 182 -18.90 -0.98 1.95
N PRO A 183 -20.23 -0.91 1.70
CA PRO A 183 -20.98 0.34 1.66
C PRO A 183 -20.98 1.09 3.00
N ASP A 184 -21.03 2.42 2.94
CA ASP A 184 -21.20 3.26 4.12
C ASP A 184 -22.67 3.28 4.52
N ILE A 185 -23.01 2.56 5.58
CA ILE A 185 -24.40 2.40 6.04
C ILE A 185 -24.98 3.73 6.56
N THR A 186 -24.13 4.74 6.85
CA THR A 186 -24.56 6.05 7.34
C THR A 186 -24.92 7.04 6.23
N LYS A 187 -24.54 6.76 4.98
CA LYS A 187 -24.87 7.57 3.80
C LYS A 187 -25.98 6.89 3.01
N LYS A 188 -27.21 6.94 3.53
CA LYS A 188 -28.44 6.60 2.79
C LYS A 188 -29.21 7.86 2.47
#